data_AF-A0A139WZ36-F1
#
_entry.id   AF-A0A139WZ36-F1
#
_cell.length_a   1.000
_cell.length_b   1.000
_cell.length_c   1.000
_cell.angle_alpha   90.00
_cell.angle_beta   90.00
_cell.angle_gamma   90.00
#
_symmetry.space_group_name_H-M   'P 1'
#
loop_
_entity.id
_entity.type
_entity.pdbx_description
1 polymer ?
#
loop_
_entity_poly.entity_id
_entity_poly.type
_entity_poly.pdbx_seq_one_letter_code
_entity_poly.pdbx_strand_id
1 'polypeptide(L)'
;MIISDLSHLDLMSEDDAILGSAGALIGSSAIASGDYNKSKAKTKAFAIELPNGGSLALAFGYANAKAYGDDASADTDVFGDADGDIEIVKGRSYSVNTPRGAYAGSVGLAIAFDLPG
;
A
#
# COMPACT_ATOMS: atom_id res chain seq x y z
N MET A 1 31.42 1.51 24.64
CA MET A 1 31.00 0.96 23.34
C MET A 1 30.10 -0.22 23.65
N ILE A 2 28.79 0.03 23.68
CA ILE A 2 27.80 -1.00 23.95
C ILE A 2 27.43 -1.57 22.59
N ILE A 3 27.92 -2.78 22.29
CA ILE A 3 27.39 -3.59 21.21
C ILE A 3 26.09 -4.16 21.79
N SER A 4 24.98 -3.50 21.50
CA SER A 4 23.66 -4.01 21.86
C SER A 4 23.42 -5.27 21.05
N ASP A 5 23.20 -6.37 21.75
CA ASP A 5 22.78 -7.65 21.20
C ASP A 5 21.51 -7.45 20.36
N LEU A 6 21.63 -7.69 19.06
CA LEU A 6 20.54 -7.60 18.06
C LEU A 6 19.86 -8.97 17.87
N SER A 7 20.04 -9.92 18.79
CA SER A 7 19.41 -11.26 18.78
C SER A 7 17.88 -11.27 18.78
N HIS A 8 17.23 -10.10 18.90
CA HIS A 8 15.79 -9.92 18.81
C HIS A 8 15.30 -9.44 17.43
N LEU A 9 16.23 -9.03 16.55
CA LEU A 9 15.93 -8.93 15.14
C LEU A 9 16.10 -10.34 14.60
N ASP A 10 14.98 -11.08 14.51
CA ASP A 10 14.86 -12.10 13.48
C ASP A 10 15.27 -11.41 12.18
N LEU A 11 16.51 -11.66 11.75
CA LEU A 11 16.90 -11.50 10.36
C LEU A 11 15.92 -12.39 9.62
N MET A 12 14.83 -11.80 9.11
CA MET A 12 14.09 -12.40 8.02
C MET A 12 15.15 -12.81 7.02
N SER A 13 15.31 -14.12 6.83
CA SER A 13 16.34 -14.68 5.97
C SER A 13 16.21 -14.00 4.62
N GLU A 14 17.27 -13.35 4.16
CA GLU A 14 17.35 -12.87 2.77
C GLU A 14 17.22 -14.04 1.77
N ASP A 15 17.19 -15.31 2.21
CA ASP A 15 16.85 -16.46 1.36
C ASP A 15 15.35 -16.56 1.02
N ASP A 16 14.47 -15.80 1.70
CA ASP A 16 13.12 -15.49 1.21
C ASP A 16 13.14 -14.35 0.17
N ALA A 17 14.32 -13.89 -0.28
CA ALA A 17 14.48 -13.20 -1.55
C ALA A 17 14.07 -14.17 -2.66
N ILE A 18 12.78 -14.12 -2.94
CA ILE A 18 12.12 -14.36 -4.21
C ILE A 18 13.10 -14.19 -5.38
N LEU A 19 13.82 -15.26 -5.71
CA LEU A 19 14.53 -15.41 -6.97
C LEU A 19 13.58 -16.21 -7.86
N GLY A 20 12.70 -15.50 -8.58
CA GLY A 20 11.74 -16.07 -9.52
C GLY A 20 10.29 -16.18 -9.01
N SER A 21 9.77 -15.15 -8.34
CA SER A 21 8.32 -15.05 -8.10
C SER A 21 7.85 -13.59 -8.21
N ALA A 22 6.60 -13.39 -8.61
CA ALA A 22 5.99 -12.08 -8.77
C ALA A 22 5.94 -11.34 -7.42
N GLY A 23 6.30 -10.06 -7.41
CA GLY A 23 6.21 -9.16 -6.26
C GLY A 23 5.14 -8.08 -6.47
N ALA A 24 4.33 -7.80 -5.45
CA ALA A 24 3.41 -6.66 -5.47
C ALA A 24 3.40 -5.95 -4.11
N LEU A 25 3.69 -4.65 -4.12
CA LEU A 25 3.71 -3.79 -2.95
C LEU A 25 2.66 -2.70 -3.07
N ILE A 26 1.99 -2.38 -1.97
CA ILE A 26 1.06 -1.26 -1.89
C ILE A 26 1.21 -0.55 -0.54
N GLY A 27 1.34 0.77 -0.58
CA GLY A 27 1.29 1.64 0.58
C GLY A 27 0.00 2.46 0.56
N SER A 28 -0.52 2.81 1.74
CA SER A 28 -1.66 3.72 1.85
C SER A 28 -1.52 4.64 3.06
N SER A 29 -1.82 5.92 2.88
CA SER A 29 -1.77 6.95 3.91
C SER A 29 -3.04 7.79 3.92
N ALA A 30 -3.51 8.19 5.10
CA ALA A 30 -4.68 9.04 5.26
C ALA A 30 -4.46 10.01 6.43
N ILE A 31 -4.53 11.31 6.15
CA ILE A 31 -4.31 12.39 7.11
C ILE A 31 -5.52 13.32 7.08
N ALA A 32 -6.06 13.68 8.24
CA ALA A 32 -7.17 14.61 8.37
C ALA A 32 -6.93 15.54 9.57
N SER A 33 -7.19 16.84 9.41
CA SER A 33 -7.09 17.84 10.47
C SER A 33 -8.33 18.73 10.51
N GLY A 34 -8.84 19.01 11.70
CA GLY A 34 -10.07 19.77 11.97
C GLY A 34 -10.70 19.35 13.29
N ASP A 35 -11.75 20.07 13.71
CA ASP A 35 -12.47 19.87 14.99
C ASP A 35 -12.98 18.43 15.15
N TYR A 36 -13.49 17.87 14.05
CA TYR A 36 -13.86 16.47 13.96
C TYR A 36 -13.18 15.86 12.75
N ASN A 37 -12.32 14.88 12.99
CA ASN A 37 -11.57 14.20 11.96
C ASN A 37 -11.72 12.68 12.05
N LYS A 38 -11.58 12.04 10.88
CA LYS A 38 -11.54 10.59 10.75
C LYS A 38 -10.68 10.23 9.56
N SER A 39 -9.68 9.38 9.80
CA SER A 39 -8.83 8.80 8.76
C SER A 39 -8.90 7.29 8.80
N LYS A 40 -8.69 6.65 7.65
CA LYS A 40 -8.61 5.21 7.51
C LYS A 40 -7.73 4.88 6.33
N ALA A 41 -6.65 4.15 6.59
CA ALA A 41 -5.78 3.56 5.58
C ALA A 41 -5.80 2.04 5.77
N LYS A 42 -5.87 1.29 4.67
CA LYS A 42 -5.87 -0.17 4.67
C LYS A 42 -5.15 -0.66 3.42
N THR A 43 -4.28 -1.63 3.63
CA THR A 43 -3.63 -2.39 2.58
C THR A 43 -3.96 -3.88 2.74
N LYS A 44 -3.85 -4.63 1.66
CA LYS A 44 -3.83 -6.08 1.68
C LYS A 44 -3.02 -6.57 0.49
N ALA A 45 -2.24 -7.62 0.70
CA ALA A 45 -1.49 -8.29 -0.33
C ALA A 45 -1.76 -9.80 -0.30
N PHE A 46 -1.61 -10.44 -1.44
CA PHE A 46 -1.65 -11.89 -1.60
C PHE A 46 -0.64 -12.30 -2.66
N ALA A 47 -0.07 -13.48 -2.47
CA ALA A 47 0.70 -14.18 -3.47
C ALA A 47 0.04 -15.54 -3.73
N ILE A 48 0.06 -15.97 -4.99
CA ILE A 48 -0.50 -17.23 -5.44
C ILE A 48 0.51 -17.88 -6.38
N GLU A 49 0.94 -19.10 -6.05
CA GLU A 49 1.68 -19.94 -6.99
C GLU A 49 0.71 -20.51 -8.04
N LEU A 50 1.09 -20.42 -9.31
CA LEU A 50 0.29 -20.93 -10.42
C LEU A 50 0.69 -22.38 -10.73
N PRO A 51 -0.26 -23.24 -11.17
CA PRO A 51 0.03 -24.66 -11.42
C PRO A 51 1.09 -24.94 -12.49
N ASN A 52 1.39 -23.96 -13.33
CA ASN A 52 2.41 -24.06 -14.38
C ASN A 52 3.82 -23.70 -13.91
N GLY A 53 4.02 -23.38 -12.62
CA GLY A 53 5.32 -22.95 -12.08
C GLY A 53 5.56 -21.44 -12.17
N GLY A 54 4.56 -20.67 -12.62
CA GLY A 54 4.57 -19.21 -12.50
C GLY A 54 4.00 -18.74 -11.17
N SER A 55 3.88 -17.42 -11.00
CA SER A 55 3.28 -16.84 -9.80
C SER A 55 2.53 -15.53 -10.07
N LEU A 56 1.61 -15.19 -9.16
CA LEU A 56 0.79 -14.00 -9.20
C LEU A 56 0.84 -13.31 -7.84
N ALA A 57 1.25 -12.03 -7.83
CA ALA A 57 1.15 -11.17 -6.67
C ALA A 57 0.12 -10.06 -6.91
N LEU A 58 -0.72 -9.83 -5.90
CA LEU A 58 -1.82 -8.87 -5.93
C LEU A 58 -1.79 -8.06 -4.64
N ALA A 59 -1.69 -6.74 -4.75
CA ALA A 59 -1.77 -5.85 -3.61
C ALA A 59 -2.81 -4.74 -3.86
N PHE A 60 -3.66 -4.49 -2.87
CA PHE A 60 -4.67 -3.43 -2.93
C PHE A 60 -4.56 -2.48 -1.75
N GLY A 61 -4.79 -1.20 -2.02
CA GLY A 61 -4.71 -0.11 -1.05
C GLY A 61 -5.96 0.75 -1.09
N TYR A 62 -6.39 1.19 0.07
CA TYR A 62 -7.50 2.11 0.25
C TYR A 62 -7.16 3.11 1.36
N ALA A 63 -7.34 4.39 1.07
CA ALA A 63 -7.24 5.47 2.02
C ALA A 63 -8.47 6.36 1.95
N ASN A 64 -8.94 6.83 3.11
CA ASN A 64 -10.00 7.81 3.22
C ASN A 64 -9.73 8.73 4.41
N ALA A 65 -9.87 10.03 4.18
CA ALA A 65 -9.71 11.07 5.17
C ALA A 65 -10.90 12.02 5.10
N LYS A 66 -11.39 12.43 6.26
CA LYS A 66 -12.51 13.35 6.39
C LYS A 66 -12.29 14.25 7.60
N ALA A 67 -12.46 15.54 7.41
CA ALA A 67 -12.39 16.54 8.46
C ALA A 67 -13.53 17.55 8.34
N TYR A 68 -13.95 18.08 9.48
CA TYR A 68 -14.91 19.17 9.61
C TYR A 68 -14.32 20.31 10.43
N GLY A 69 -14.78 21.53 10.18
CA GLY A 69 -14.28 22.76 10.80
C GLY A 69 -13.90 23.80 9.75
N ASP A 70 -13.69 25.03 10.19
CA ASP A 70 -13.39 26.17 9.31
C ASP A 70 -12.00 26.04 8.64
N ASP A 71 -11.06 25.34 9.29
CA ASP A 71 -9.71 25.06 8.78
C ASP A 71 -9.48 23.57 8.46
N ALA A 72 -10.54 22.87 8.04
CA ALA A 72 -10.46 21.44 7.77
C ALA A 72 -9.53 21.11 6.58
N SER A 73 -8.69 20.08 6.75
CA SER A 73 -7.87 19.50 5.68
C SER A 73 -7.96 17.97 5.67
N ALA A 74 -7.86 17.40 4.47
CA ALA A 74 -7.86 15.95 4.27
C ALA A 74 -6.91 15.61 3.10
N ASP A 75 -6.03 14.67 3.35
CA ASP A 75 -5.06 14.16 2.38
C ASP A 75 -5.07 12.62 2.42
N THR A 76 -4.97 12.00 1.25
CA THR A 76 -4.86 10.56 1.12
C THR A 76 -3.94 10.20 -0.02
N ASP A 77 -3.10 9.21 0.22
CA ASP A 77 -2.20 8.68 -0.79
C ASP A 77 -2.29 7.14 -0.85
N VAL A 78 -2.18 6.61 -2.06
CA VAL A 78 -1.98 5.18 -2.31
C VAL A 78 -0.95 5.05 -3.41
N PHE A 79 0.16 4.41 -3.09
CA PHE A 79 1.25 4.12 -4.00
C PHE A 79 1.49 2.61 -4.05
N GLY A 80 2.12 2.14 -5.10
CA GLY A 80 2.42 0.72 -5.23
C GLY A 80 3.53 0.47 -6.22
N ASP A 81 4.02 -0.75 -6.19
CA ASP A 81 5.09 -1.25 -7.03
C ASP A 81 4.78 -2.72 -7.39
N ALA A 82 5.26 -3.15 -8.55
CA ALA A 82 5.04 -4.51 -9.06
C ALA A 82 6.32 -4.99 -9.74
N ASP A 83 6.70 -6.23 -9.50
CA ASP A 83 7.91 -6.86 -10.03
C ASP A 83 7.56 -8.23 -10.61
N GLY A 84 7.78 -8.41 -11.91
CA GLY A 84 7.51 -9.65 -12.64
C GLY A 84 7.50 -9.43 -14.16
N ASP A 85 7.22 -10.49 -14.93
CA ASP A 85 7.09 -10.39 -16.39
C ASP A 85 5.95 -9.47 -16.85
N ILE A 86 4.86 -9.39 -16.07
CA ILE A 86 3.73 -8.48 -16.34
C ILE A 86 3.42 -7.67 -15.09
N GLU A 87 3.60 -6.36 -15.22
CA GLU A 87 3.41 -5.40 -14.13
C GLU A 87 2.22 -4.47 -14.39
N ILE A 88 1.33 -4.34 -13.41
CA ILE A 88 0.19 -3.41 -13.46
C ILE A 88 0.08 -2.68 -12.13
N VAL A 89 0.45 -1.40 -12.13
CA VAL A 89 0.18 -0.49 -11.02
C VAL A 89 -0.83 0.56 -11.45
N LYS A 90 -1.94 0.67 -10.72
CA LYS A 90 -2.99 1.66 -10.96
C LYS A 90 -3.42 2.30 -9.63
N GLY A 91 -3.49 3.62 -9.63
CA GLY A 91 -4.02 4.41 -8.51
C GLY A 91 -5.07 5.39 -8.99
N ARG A 92 -6.01 5.73 -8.11
CA ARG A 92 -6.92 6.87 -8.27
C ARG A 92 -7.08 7.58 -6.93
N SER A 93 -7.01 8.89 -6.96
CA SER A 93 -7.25 9.75 -5.82
C SER A 93 -8.33 10.78 -6.16
N TYR A 94 -9.02 11.25 -5.12
CA TYR A 94 -9.89 12.41 -5.18
C TYR A 94 -9.75 13.22 -3.90
N SER A 95 -9.94 14.52 -4.02
CA SER A 95 -10.03 15.44 -2.90
C SER A 95 -11.12 16.47 -3.18
N VAL A 96 -11.90 16.79 -2.15
CA VAL A 96 -12.99 17.76 -2.21
C VAL A 96 -12.95 18.60 -0.94
N ASN A 97 -12.84 19.91 -1.14
CA ASN A 97 -13.00 20.89 -0.08
C ASN A 97 -14.39 21.52 -0.19
N THR A 98 -15.05 21.65 0.95
CA THR A 98 -16.38 22.25 1.08
C THR A 98 -16.33 23.37 2.13
N PRO A 99 -17.30 24.30 2.15
CA PRO A 99 -17.36 25.33 3.17
C PRO A 99 -17.50 24.83 4.62
N ARG A 100 -17.71 23.52 4.83
CA ARG A 100 -17.91 22.90 6.15
C ARG A 100 -16.90 21.81 6.46
N GLY A 101 -15.95 21.52 5.57
CA GLY A 101 -15.04 20.39 5.74
C GLY A 101 -14.27 19.97 4.50
N ALA A 102 -13.33 19.06 4.70
CA ALA A 102 -12.46 18.49 3.68
C ALA A 102 -12.58 16.96 3.63
N TYR A 103 -12.50 16.41 2.41
CA TYR A 103 -12.67 14.98 2.14
C TYR A 103 -11.62 14.55 1.12
N ALA A 104 -10.95 13.44 1.39
CA ALA A 104 -10.02 12.83 0.46
C ALA A 104 -10.18 11.32 0.45
N GLY A 105 -9.97 10.71 -0.70
CA GLY A 105 -9.96 9.26 -0.83
C GLY A 105 -9.05 8.80 -1.95
N SER A 106 -8.33 7.72 -1.69
CA SER A 106 -7.41 7.10 -2.64
C SER A 106 -7.61 5.58 -2.66
N VAL A 107 -7.51 4.99 -3.84
CA VAL A 107 -7.51 3.54 -4.06
C VAL A 107 -6.37 3.19 -4.99
N GLY A 108 -5.78 2.02 -4.79
CA GLY A 108 -4.72 1.53 -5.65
C GLY A 108 -4.66 0.02 -5.70
N LEU A 109 -4.05 -0.46 -6.77
CA LEU A 109 -3.88 -1.85 -7.12
C LEU A 109 -2.50 -2.02 -7.75
N ALA A 110 -1.73 -2.97 -7.24
CA ALA A 110 -0.52 -3.49 -7.85
C ALA A 110 -0.74 -4.96 -8.17
N ILE A 111 -0.39 -5.37 -9.39
CA ILE A 111 -0.46 -6.74 -9.87
C ILE A 111 0.87 -7.05 -10.52
N ALA A 112 1.45 -8.19 -10.19
CA ALA A 112 2.57 -8.76 -10.89
C ALA A 112 2.28 -10.20 -11.28
N PHE A 113 2.70 -10.60 -12.47
CA PHE A 113 2.75 -11.99 -12.91
C PHE A 113 4.18 -12.35 -13.24
N ASP A 114 4.57 -13.57 -12.86
CA ASP A 114 5.79 -14.21 -13.28
C ASP A 114 5.39 -15.46 -14.08
N LEU A 115 5.82 -15.53 -15.33
CA LEU A 115 5.47 -16.62 -16.24
C LEU A 115 6.45 -17.80 -16.02
N PRO A 116 6.01 -19.04 -16.26
CA PRO A 116 6.93 -20.15 -16.20
C PRO A 116 8.01 -20.02 -17.27
N GLY A 117 9.27 -20.20 -16.85
CA GLY A 117 10.45 -20.26 -17.72
C GLY A 117 10.56 -21.55 -18.54
#